data_AF-A0A2N8NHB6-F1
#
_entry.id   AF-A0A2N8NHB6-F1
#
_cell.length_a   1.000
_cell.length_b   1.000
_cell.length_c   1.000
_cell.angle_alpha   90.00
_cell.angle_beta   90.00
_cell.angle_gamma   90.00
#
_symmetry.space_group_name_H-M   'P 1'
#
loop_
_entity.id
_entity.type
_entity.pdbx_description
1 polymer ?
#
loop_
_entity_poly.entity_id
_entity_poly.type
_entity_poly.pdbx_seq_one_letter_code
_entity_poly.pdbx_strand_id
1 'polypeptide(L)'
;METRNNHAGIDYDDIVPAIAIHPGEVLEEEIKARGISREAFAEQLGMPRSHLNELLRGKRDFTPAFALELERALDIHAKFWTNLQASYERDLIRIKAHRAHARHKAAVATEPAVEYAAV
;
A
#
# COMPACT_ATOMS: atom_id res chain seq x y z
N MET A 1 9.46 -16.48 20.35
CA MET A 1 10.77 -15.82 20.19
C MET A 1 10.46 -14.42 19.68
N GLU A 2 10.10 -13.52 20.60
CA GLU A 2 9.70 -12.14 20.28
C GLU A 2 10.95 -11.31 19.96
N THR A 3 11.13 -10.96 18.69
CA THR A 3 12.09 -9.94 18.27
C THR A 3 11.50 -8.56 18.58
N ARG A 4 11.40 -8.20 19.87
CA ARG A 4 11.13 -6.82 20.31
C ARG A 4 12.35 -5.96 20.04
N ASN A 5 12.51 -5.53 18.79
CA ASN A 5 13.59 -4.64 18.39
C ASN A 5 13.20 -3.20 18.76
N ASN A 6 13.25 -2.90 20.05
CA ASN A 6 12.81 -1.65 20.66
C ASN A 6 13.95 -0.62 20.66
N HIS A 7 14.09 0.17 19.59
CA HIS A 7 14.87 1.42 19.65
C HIS A 7 13.88 2.55 19.98
N ALA A 8 14.04 3.19 21.15
CA ALA A 8 13.22 4.30 21.68
C ALA A 8 11.85 3.99 22.32
N GLY A 9 11.47 2.72 22.54
CA GLY A 9 10.21 2.38 23.22
C GLY A 9 8.94 2.64 22.39
N ILE A 10 9.12 2.91 21.10
CA ILE A 10 8.05 2.94 20.11
C ILE A 10 7.99 1.55 19.49
N ASP A 11 6.83 0.90 19.56
CA ASP A 11 6.59 -0.31 18.79
C ASP A 11 6.43 0.10 17.31
N TYR A 12 7.28 -0.46 16.42
CA TYR A 12 7.16 -0.21 14.99
C TYR A 12 5.79 -0.67 14.45
N ASP A 13 5.17 -1.67 15.10
CA ASP A 13 3.84 -2.15 14.77
C ASP A 13 2.73 -1.13 15.13
N ASP A 14 3.03 -0.08 15.90
CA ASP A 14 2.12 1.03 16.20
C ASP A 14 2.27 2.21 15.22
N ILE A 15 3.35 2.25 14.42
CA ILE A 15 3.61 3.37 13.51
C ILE A 15 2.74 3.25 12.26
N VAL A 16 1.77 4.16 12.11
CA VAL A 16 0.93 4.24 10.91
C VAL A 16 1.64 5.05 9.83
N PRO A 17 1.89 4.50 8.63
CA PRO A 17 2.52 5.24 7.56
C PRO A 17 1.60 6.36 7.05
N ALA A 18 2.18 7.43 6.49
CA ALA A 18 1.40 8.54 5.94
C ALA A 18 0.71 8.19 4.60
N ILE A 19 1.36 7.35 3.79
CA ILE A 19 0.90 6.87 2.48
C ILE A 19 1.09 5.35 2.40
N ALA A 20 0.22 4.68 1.64
CA ALA A 20 0.40 3.28 1.26
C ALA A 20 0.90 3.25 -0.19
N ILE A 21 1.99 2.54 -0.45
CA ILE A 21 2.63 2.47 -1.77
C ILE A 21 2.09 1.27 -2.53
N HIS A 22 1.41 1.49 -3.66
CA HIS A 22 0.87 0.40 -4.45
C HIS A 22 1.98 -0.32 -5.24
N PRO A 23 1.95 -1.66 -5.40
CA PRO A 23 2.98 -2.39 -6.17
C PRO A 23 3.13 -1.89 -7.61
N GLY A 24 2.04 -1.38 -8.19
CA GLY A 24 2.01 -0.73 -9.50
C GLY A 24 2.91 0.48 -9.63
N GLU A 25 3.07 1.29 -8.57
CA GLU A 25 3.99 2.43 -8.57
C GLU A 25 5.44 1.95 -8.61
N VAL A 26 5.76 0.89 -7.85
CA VAL A 26 7.08 0.26 -7.86
C VAL A 26 7.38 -0.37 -9.21
N LEU A 27 6.40 -1.06 -9.80
CA LEU A 27 6.52 -1.66 -11.14
C LEU A 27 6.77 -0.59 -12.21
N GLU A 28 6.12 0.56 -12.12
CA GLU A 28 6.33 1.66 -13.06
C GLU A 28 7.77 2.16 -13.05
N GLU A 29 8.33 2.41 -11.86
CA GLU A 29 9.72 2.85 -11.72
C GLU A 29 10.71 1.78 -12.16
N GLU A 30 10.42 0.49 -11.91
CA GLU A 30 11.27 -0.62 -12.36
C GLU A 30 11.33 -0.71 -13.90
N ILE A 31 10.17 -0.66 -14.58
CA ILE A 31 10.09 -0.68 -16.04
C ILE A 31 10.86 0.52 -16.64
N LYS A 32 10.70 1.69 -16.04
CA LYS A 32 11.38 2.93 -16.45
C LYS A 32 12.88 2.86 -16.23
N ALA A 33 13.34 2.32 -15.10
CA ALA A 33 14.76 2.13 -14.80
C ALA A 33 15.44 1.19 -15.82
N ARG A 34 14.70 0.21 -16.34
CA ARG A 34 15.15 -0.69 -17.41
C ARG A 34 15.06 -0.09 -18.82
N GLY A 35 14.48 1.09 -18.97
CA GLY A 35 14.28 1.73 -20.27
C GLY A 35 13.25 1.03 -21.15
N ILE A 36 12.34 0.24 -20.57
CA ILE A 36 11.30 -0.49 -21.30
C ILE A 36 10.07 0.43 -21.40
N SER A 37 9.41 0.49 -22.56
CA SER A 37 8.13 1.20 -22.68
C SER A 37 6.99 0.39 -22.09
N ARG A 38 5.92 1.05 -21.63
CA ARG A 38 4.73 0.34 -21.10
C ARG A 38 4.07 -0.54 -22.17
N GLU A 39 4.13 -0.10 -23.41
CA GLU A 39 3.67 -0.83 -24.59
C GLU A 39 4.44 -2.14 -24.77
N ALA A 40 5.78 -2.06 -24.85
CA ALA A 40 6.63 -3.22 -25.01
C ALA A 40 6.51 -4.19 -23.83
N PHE A 41 6.38 -3.65 -22.60
CA PHE A 41 6.20 -4.49 -21.41
C PHE A 41 4.84 -5.20 -21.39
N ALA A 42 3.76 -4.52 -21.81
CA ALA A 42 2.45 -5.16 -21.93
C ALA A 42 2.45 -6.28 -22.99
N GLU A 43 3.14 -6.07 -24.11
CA GLU A 43 3.36 -7.09 -25.14
C GLU A 43 4.17 -8.27 -24.62
N GLN A 44 5.26 -8.01 -23.88
CA GLN A 44 6.09 -9.05 -23.24
C GLN A 44 5.27 -9.91 -22.26
N LEU A 45 4.33 -9.30 -21.53
CA LEU A 45 3.42 -9.98 -20.62
C LEU A 45 2.19 -10.60 -21.32
N GLY A 46 2.06 -10.45 -22.64
CA GLY A 46 0.94 -10.98 -23.40
C GLY A 46 -0.42 -10.40 -23.00
N MET A 47 -0.47 -9.15 -22.54
CA MET A 47 -1.71 -8.51 -22.07
C MET A 47 -2.01 -7.17 -22.74
N PRO A 48 -3.29 -6.73 -22.74
CA PRO A 48 -3.63 -5.40 -23.22
C PRO A 48 -2.95 -4.30 -22.40
N ARG A 49 -2.43 -3.27 -23.08
CA ARG A 49 -1.84 -2.08 -22.43
C ARG A 49 -2.78 -1.43 -21.41
N SER A 50 -4.09 -1.44 -21.66
CA SER A 50 -5.09 -0.93 -20.72
C SER A 50 -5.04 -1.66 -19.38
N HIS A 51 -4.84 -2.98 -19.40
CA HIS A 51 -4.73 -3.80 -18.20
C HIS A 51 -3.47 -3.44 -17.42
N LEU A 52 -2.31 -3.33 -18.09
CA LEU A 52 -1.08 -2.87 -17.44
C LEU A 52 -1.28 -1.48 -16.83
N ASN A 53 -1.88 -0.53 -17.56
CA ASN A 53 -2.13 0.81 -17.05
C ASN A 53 -3.04 0.84 -15.81
N GLU A 54 -3.98 -0.09 -15.66
CA GLU A 54 -4.82 -0.21 -14.47
C GLU A 54 -4.00 -0.71 -13.27
N LEU A 55 -3.10 -1.68 -13.49
CA LEU A 55 -2.18 -2.18 -12.46
C LEU A 55 -1.22 -1.09 -12.00
N LEU A 56 -0.58 -0.36 -12.94
CA LEU A 56 0.35 0.73 -12.61
C LEU A 56 -0.31 1.86 -11.83
N ARG A 57 -1.59 2.16 -12.12
CA ARG A 57 -2.37 3.21 -11.42
C ARG A 57 -3.02 2.75 -10.12
N GLY A 58 -2.74 1.54 -9.65
CA GLY A 58 -3.33 1.01 -8.43
C GLY A 58 -4.84 0.78 -8.48
N LYS A 59 -5.38 0.56 -9.68
CA LYS A 59 -6.79 0.19 -9.86
C LYS A 59 -7.04 -1.31 -9.75
N ARG A 60 -5.96 -2.11 -9.76
CA ARG A 60 -5.98 -3.57 -9.66
C ARG A 60 -4.86 -4.04 -8.75
N ASP A 61 -5.19 -5.06 -7.96
CA ASP A 61 -4.24 -5.73 -7.09
C ASP A 61 -3.37 -6.71 -7.88
N PHE A 62 -2.18 -6.97 -7.34
CA PHE A 62 -1.24 -7.92 -7.90
C PHE A 62 -1.57 -9.33 -7.37
N THR A 63 -2.14 -10.15 -8.25
CA THR A 63 -2.44 -11.56 -7.91
C THR A 63 -1.15 -12.40 -7.87
N PRO A 64 -1.15 -13.54 -7.14
CA PRO A 64 0.01 -14.46 -7.16
C PRO A 64 0.38 -14.96 -8.56
N ALA A 65 -0.62 -15.19 -9.42
CA ALA A 65 -0.39 -15.58 -10.81
C ALA A 65 0.33 -14.47 -11.59
N PHE A 66 -0.10 -13.21 -11.42
CA PHE A 66 0.55 -12.07 -12.06
C PHE A 66 1.97 -11.85 -11.53
N ALA A 67 2.22 -12.07 -10.24
CA ALA A 67 3.56 -12.00 -9.67
C ALA A 67 4.53 -13.02 -10.32
N LEU A 68 4.05 -14.21 -10.71
CA LEU A 68 4.84 -15.19 -11.46
C LEU A 68 5.13 -14.73 -12.90
N GLU A 69 4.20 -14.02 -13.54
CA GLU A 69 4.48 -13.39 -14.85
C GLU A 69 5.59 -12.33 -14.73
N LEU A 70 5.53 -11.50 -13.69
CA LEU A 70 6.54 -10.47 -13.42
C LEU A 70 7.90 -11.06 -13.10
N GLU A 71 7.96 -12.17 -12.35
CA GLU A 71 9.21 -12.88 -12.10
C GLU A 71 9.88 -13.31 -13.39
N ARG A 72 9.12 -13.89 -14.32
CA ARG A 72 9.66 -14.29 -15.63
C ARG A 72 10.08 -13.10 -16.49
N ALA A 73 9.36 -11.98 -16.39
CA ALA A 73 9.62 -10.80 -17.21
C ALA A 73 10.78 -9.93 -16.70
N LEU A 74 10.98 -9.88 -15.38
CA LEU A 74 11.90 -8.94 -14.72
C LEU A 74 13.02 -9.63 -13.92
N ASP A 75 12.99 -10.94 -13.76
CA ASP A 75 13.92 -11.69 -12.90
C ASP A 75 13.86 -11.20 -11.42
N ILE A 76 12.67 -10.79 -10.99
CA ILE A 76 12.37 -10.37 -9.61
C ILE A 76 11.38 -11.36 -9.02
N HIS A 77 11.81 -12.09 -8.00
CA HIS A 77 11.05 -13.17 -7.38
C HIS A 77 9.60 -12.76 -7.05
N ALA A 78 8.61 -13.60 -7.40
CA ALA A 78 7.18 -13.33 -7.26
C ALA A 78 6.78 -12.92 -5.83
N LYS A 79 7.43 -13.54 -4.84
CA LYS A 79 7.31 -13.19 -3.41
C LYS A 79 7.53 -11.69 -3.12
N PHE A 80 8.42 -11.01 -3.84
CA PHE A 80 8.62 -9.57 -3.70
C PHE A 80 7.32 -8.82 -4.00
N TRP A 81 6.70 -9.11 -5.14
CA TRP A 81 5.46 -8.46 -5.59
C TRP A 81 4.27 -8.78 -4.68
N THR A 82 4.11 -10.03 -4.27
CA THR A 82 3.02 -10.41 -3.36
C THR A 82 3.21 -9.80 -1.96
N ASN A 83 4.45 -9.69 -1.48
CA ASN A 83 4.74 -9.00 -0.23
C ASN A 83 4.47 -7.49 -0.31
N LEU A 84 4.77 -6.86 -1.45
CA LEU A 84 4.41 -5.45 -1.68
C LEU A 84 2.89 -5.27 -1.63
N GLN A 85 2.13 -6.12 -2.31
CA GLN A 85 0.66 -6.07 -2.29
C GLN A 85 0.12 -6.23 -0.87
N ALA A 86 0.60 -7.24 -0.14
CA ALA A 86 0.17 -7.47 1.24
C ALA A 86 0.54 -6.29 2.17
N SER A 87 1.68 -5.64 1.93
CA SER A 87 2.10 -4.47 2.71
C SER A 87 1.23 -3.26 2.41
N TYR A 88 0.96 -2.99 1.13
CA TYR A 88 0.04 -1.95 0.68
C TYR A 88 -1.35 -2.09 1.32
N GLU A 89 -1.92 -3.30 1.30
CA GLU A 89 -3.23 -3.58 1.90
C GLU A 89 -3.24 -3.33 3.40
N ARG A 90 -2.21 -3.79 4.12
CA ARG A 90 -2.08 -3.52 5.57
C ARG A 90 -1.99 -2.03 5.85
N ASP A 91 -1.20 -1.29 5.08
CA ASP A 91 -1.00 0.14 5.27
C ASP A 91 -2.27 0.94 4.97
N LEU A 92 -3.00 0.58 3.91
CA LEU A 92 -4.31 1.17 3.62
C LEU A 92 -5.29 1.04 4.79
N ILE A 93 -5.37 -0.16 5.39
CA ILE A 93 -6.26 -0.42 6.52
C ILE A 93 -5.86 0.43 7.72
N ARG A 94 -4.56 0.47 8.05
CA ARG A 94 -4.03 1.25 9.19
C ARG A 94 -4.25 2.74 9.00
N ILE A 95 -4.00 3.27 7.80
CA ILE A 95 -4.25 4.68 7.45
C ILE A 95 -5.73 5.02 7.60
N LYS A 96 -6.62 4.17 7.08
CA LYS A 96 -8.08 4.38 7.18
C LYS A 96 -8.55 4.37 8.63
N ALA A 97 -8.08 3.41 9.43
CA ALA A 97 -8.40 3.31 10.84
C ALA A 97 -7.89 4.53 11.62
N HIS A 98 -6.65 4.94 11.38
CA HIS A 98 -6.05 6.12 12.01
C HIS A 98 -6.82 7.40 11.69
N ARG A 99 -7.19 7.61 10.41
CA ARG A 99 -8.01 8.76 9.99
C ARG A 99 -9.40 8.75 10.62
N ALA A 100 -10.03 7.58 10.73
CA ALA A 100 -11.34 7.44 11.39
C ALA A 100 -11.25 7.78 12.89
N HIS A 101 -10.23 7.26 13.58
CA HIS A 101 -9.98 7.55 14.99
C HIS A 101 -9.71 9.05 15.23
N ALA A 102 -8.88 9.68 14.39
CA ALA A 102 -8.60 11.11 14.47
C ALA A 102 -9.86 11.97 14.28
N ARG A 103 -10.74 11.60 13.34
CA ARG A 103 -12.03 12.28 13.11
C ARG A 103 -12.97 12.14 14.31
N HIS A 104 -13.08 10.94 14.88
CA HIS A 104 -13.94 10.72 16.05
C HIS A 104 -13.47 11.55 17.25
N LYS A 105 -12.17 11.55 17.54
CA LYS A 105 -11.58 12.37 18.61
C LYS A 105 -11.84 13.87 18.41
N ALA A 106 -11.75 14.35 17.17
CA ALA A 106 -12.04 15.75 16.85
C ALA A 106 -13.53 16.11 17.08
N ALA A 107 -14.46 15.23 16.71
CA ALA A 107 -15.89 15.46 16.90
C ALA A 107 -16.28 15.50 18.39
N VAL A 108 -15.77 14.57 19.20
CA VAL A 108 -16.02 14.54 20.66
C VAL A 108 -15.45 15.78 21.35
N ALA A 109 -14.30 16.29 20.90
CA ALA A 109 -13.71 17.51 21.46
C ALA A 109 -14.50 18.79 21.13
N THR A 110 -15.43 18.74 20.17
CA THR A 110 -16.29 19.87 19.78
C THR A 110 -17.69 19.83 20.36
N GLU A 111 -18.07 18.76 21.09
CA GLU A 111 -19.31 18.78 21.87
C GLU A 111 -19.13 19.75 23.04
N PRO A 112 -19.93 20.83 23.15
CA PRO A 112 -19.87 21.69 24.32
C PRO A 112 -20.18 20.82 25.54
N ALA A 113 -19.31 20.89 26.55
CA ALA A 113 -19.60 20.30 27.85
C ALA A 113 -20.98 20.80 28.27
N VAL A 114 -21.98 19.92 28.22
CA VAL A 114 -23.35 20.24 28.60
C VAL A 114 -23.23 20.76 30.03
N GLU A 115 -23.56 22.04 30.19
CA GLU A 115 -23.49 22.78 31.43
C GLU A 115 -24.41 22.10 32.45
N TYR A 116 -23.87 21.13 33.19
CA TYR A 116 -24.47 20.64 34.43
C TYR A 116 -24.10 21.64 35.54
N ALA A 117 -24.66 22.84 35.48
CA ALA A 117 -24.56 23.83 36.55
C ALA A 117 -25.85 24.65 36.66
N ALA A 118 -26.80 24.10 37.42
CA ALA A 118 -27.87 24.74 38.23
C ALA A 118 -29.02 23.72 38.31
N VAL A 119 -29.16 22.97 39.40
CA VAL A 119 -29.99 23.31 40.58
C VAL A 119 -31.42 23.67 40.18
#